data_AF-A0A7J4KLL0-F1
#
_entry.id   AF-A0A7J4KLL0-F1
#
_cell.length_a   1.000
_cell.length_b   1.000
_cell.length_c   1.000
_cell.angle_alpha   90.00
_cell.angle_beta   90.00
_cell.angle_gamma   90.00
#
_symmetry.space_group_name_H-M   'P 1'
#
loop_
_entity.id
_entity.type
_entity.pdbx_description
1 polymer ?
#
loop_
_entity_poly.entity_id
_entity_poly.type
_entity_poly.pdbx_seq_one_letter_code
_entity_poly.pdbx_strand_id
1 'polypeptide(L)'
;IFAKDKDTASAGWTGWWVPVRYVNMPQGDDEGCLSDLYYGCLYNGTGAFDSWDSDGDGVYAEWIEFSPAQDVVDFYPEVYVSRIPAVTVREVKSAVKKIITYESTGPTDKSWYTNFVGVAGKTFEFFEGKPDGEYLCDISYNYTKNAIPDLTLVSCYTTNRDIGGRTPVSKDILKSFNDGAGFVDFEGHGNPYSWNTIWFDGEYPVNWTGGFNIFNYPFLINGNKLPVVIVGGCHNGMYNVSMIPTLLDRNHSKTRYFCYGLPIPVCFSAGLVMKTSGGAIGSTGCTGYGMGYEGDPISLSAELEVNFFYQIGNGATNLAQAHSQAIQKFLAEEEINQVEGFCITNWALFGDPSLEFGGYSS
;
A
#
# COMPACT_ATOMS: atom_id res chain seq x y z
N ILE A 1 -5.50 -5.43 25.02
CA ILE A 1 -5.19 -6.86 24.88
C ILE A 1 -3.77 -6.91 24.32
N PHE A 2 -2.83 -7.54 25.03
CA PHE A 2 -1.47 -7.76 24.53
C PHE A 2 -1.49 -9.11 23.80
N ALA A 3 -1.27 -9.10 22.49
CA ALA A 3 -1.18 -10.32 21.68
C ALA A 3 0.23 -10.37 21.08
N LYS A 4 0.83 -11.55 21.09
CA LYS A 4 2.08 -11.81 20.37
C LYS A 4 1.69 -12.00 18.89
N ASP A 5 2.29 -11.22 18.01
CA ASP A 5 2.01 -11.26 16.57
C ASP A 5 2.70 -12.42 15.86
N LYS A 6 3.89 -12.82 16.32
CA LYS A 6 4.67 -13.95 15.80
C LYS A 6 4.65 -15.16 16.75
N ASP A 7 4.18 -16.31 16.29
CA ASP A 7 4.35 -17.58 17.00
C ASP A 7 5.67 -18.27 16.65
N THR A 8 6.12 -18.10 15.39
CA THR A 8 7.41 -18.55 14.83
C THR A 8 8.09 -17.39 14.09
N ALA A 9 9.23 -17.64 13.43
CA ALA A 9 9.84 -16.65 12.53
C ALA A 9 8.90 -16.24 11.39
N SER A 10 8.13 -17.20 10.87
CA SER A 10 7.39 -17.09 9.60
C SER A 10 5.88 -17.04 9.74
N ALA A 11 5.33 -17.14 10.95
CA ALA A 11 3.89 -17.24 11.12
C ALA A 11 3.38 -16.79 12.49
N GLY A 12 2.15 -16.27 12.47
CA GLY A 12 1.33 -15.97 13.63
C GLY A 12 -0.07 -16.53 13.47
N TRP A 13 -0.60 -17.20 14.50
CA TRP A 13 -1.91 -17.84 14.51
C TRP A 13 -2.62 -17.74 15.86
N THR A 14 -1.90 -17.60 16.98
CA THR A 14 -2.52 -17.51 18.32
C THR A 14 -3.10 -16.12 18.60
N GLY A 15 -2.43 -15.08 18.09
CA GLY A 15 -2.84 -13.68 18.24
C GLY A 15 -3.79 -13.16 17.15
N TRP A 16 -4.17 -14.00 16.19
CA TRP A 16 -4.83 -13.59 14.95
C TRP A 16 -6.13 -14.33 14.69
N TRP A 17 -7.12 -13.63 14.13
CA TRP A 17 -8.37 -14.24 13.66
C TRP A 17 -8.18 -15.03 12.36
N VAL A 18 -7.29 -14.54 11.51
CA VAL A 18 -6.81 -15.19 10.29
C VAL A 18 -5.30 -15.25 10.42
N PRO A 19 -4.67 -16.44 10.33
CA PRO A 19 -3.22 -16.55 10.45
C PRO A 19 -2.50 -15.56 9.53
N VAL A 20 -1.31 -15.16 9.92
CA VAL A 20 -0.43 -14.31 9.12
C VAL A 20 0.84 -15.07 8.79
N ARG A 21 1.49 -14.64 7.70
CA ARG A 21 2.76 -15.15 7.25
C ARG A 21 3.77 -14.04 7.20
N TYR A 22 5.00 -14.39 7.55
CA TYR A 22 6.16 -13.53 7.46
C TYR A 22 7.16 -14.20 6.53
N VAL A 23 7.70 -13.43 5.60
CA VAL A 23 8.84 -13.87 4.77
C VAL A 23 10.14 -13.50 5.47
N ASN A 24 11.19 -14.28 5.23
CA ASN A 24 12.50 -14.09 5.86
C ASN A 24 13.51 -13.59 4.82
N MET A 25 13.26 -12.35 4.37
CA MET A 25 14.09 -11.63 3.39
C MET A 25 14.61 -10.34 4.02
N PRO A 26 15.70 -10.37 4.80
CA PRO A 26 16.15 -9.20 5.54
C PRO A 26 16.65 -8.08 4.61
N GLN A 27 16.20 -6.87 4.90
CA GLN A 27 16.60 -5.61 4.26
C GLN A 27 17.11 -4.64 5.33
N GLY A 28 18.42 -4.70 5.59
CA GLY A 28 19.06 -3.90 6.64
C GLY A 28 18.54 -4.24 8.03
N ASP A 29 17.80 -3.32 8.63
CA ASP A 29 17.19 -3.48 9.96
C ASP A 29 15.73 -3.98 9.90
N ASP A 30 15.17 -4.17 8.71
CA ASP A 30 13.94 -4.93 8.49
C ASP A 30 14.30 -6.40 8.31
N GLU A 31 13.95 -7.23 9.30
CA GLU A 31 14.34 -8.65 9.32
C GLU A 31 13.47 -9.52 8.38
N GLY A 32 12.45 -8.92 7.77
CA GLY A 32 11.45 -9.61 6.96
C GLY A 32 10.05 -9.08 7.23
N CYS A 33 9.17 -9.20 6.24
CA CYS A 33 7.90 -8.50 6.21
C CYS A 33 6.70 -9.46 6.33
N LEU A 34 5.53 -8.90 6.64
CA LEU A 34 4.26 -9.61 6.54
C LEU A 34 3.89 -9.81 5.07
N SER A 35 3.39 -10.99 4.70
CA SER A 35 2.94 -11.24 3.33
C SER A 35 1.63 -11.99 3.30
N ASP A 36 0.58 -11.33 2.78
CA ASP A 36 -0.67 -12.02 2.42
C ASP A 36 -0.58 -12.68 1.04
N LEU A 37 0.47 -12.39 0.25
CA LEU A 37 0.71 -13.03 -1.05
C LEU A 37 0.86 -14.55 -0.92
N TYR A 38 1.35 -15.05 0.22
CA TYR A 38 1.37 -16.47 0.54
C TYR A 38 0.02 -17.17 0.34
N TYR A 39 -1.10 -16.48 0.60
CA TYR A 39 -2.44 -17.06 0.43
C TYR A 39 -2.93 -17.01 -1.03
N GLY A 40 -2.26 -16.22 -1.87
CA GLY A 40 -2.56 -16.03 -3.28
C GLY A 40 -1.67 -16.86 -4.22
N CYS A 41 -0.41 -17.07 -3.84
CA CYS A 41 0.61 -17.84 -4.56
C CYS A 41 0.66 -19.25 -3.97
N LEU A 42 -0.08 -20.18 -4.59
CA LEU A 42 -0.36 -21.50 -4.05
C LEU A 42 0.36 -22.61 -4.81
N TYR A 43 0.79 -22.35 -6.04
CA TYR A 43 1.42 -23.35 -6.89
C TYR A 43 2.74 -22.82 -7.44
N ASN A 44 3.74 -23.69 -7.49
CA ASN A 44 4.99 -23.37 -8.17
C ASN A 44 4.85 -23.58 -9.69
N GLY A 45 5.89 -23.20 -10.44
CA GLY A 45 5.95 -23.37 -11.90
C GLY A 45 5.76 -24.79 -12.46
N THR A 46 5.70 -25.83 -11.61
CA THR A 46 5.34 -27.22 -12.03
C THR A 46 3.87 -27.57 -11.79
N GLY A 47 3.11 -26.67 -11.15
CA GLY A 47 1.74 -26.90 -10.70
C GLY A 47 1.63 -27.66 -9.37
N ALA A 48 2.74 -27.89 -8.67
CA ALA A 48 2.74 -28.47 -7.32
C ALA A 48 2.48 -27.38 -6.28
N PHE A 49 1.89 -27.75 -5.14
CA PHE A 49 1.66 -26.80 -4.03
C PHE A 49 2.98 -26.18 -3.57
N ASP A 50 3.02 -24.86 -3.46
CA ASP A 50 4.16 -24.10 -2.94
C ASP A 50 3.93 -23.77 -1.46
N SER A 51 4.75 -24.37 -0.59
CA SER A 51 4.71 -24.12 0.85
C SER A 51 5.44 -22.84 1.25
N TRP A 52 6.19 -22.22 0.33
CA TRP A 52 7.22 -21.21 0.60
C TRP A 52 8.27 -21.68 1.61
N ASP A 53 8.41 -22.99 1.79
CA ASP A 53 9.29 -23.68 2.74
C ASP A 53 9.75 -24.96 2.03
N SER A 54 10.67 -24.79 1.09
CA SER A 54 11.11 -25.81 0.12
C SER A 54 12.00 -26.86 0.76
N ASP A 55 12.71 -26.52 1.84
CA ASP A 55 13.60 -27.43 2.57
C ASP A 55 12.96 -28.00 3.85
N GLY A 56 11.82 -27.45 4.29
CA GLY A 56 10.98 -28.00 5.35
C GLY A 56 11.45 -27.64 6.76
N ASP A 57 12.19 -26.55 6.92
CA ASP A 57 12.73 -26.11 8.21
C ASP A 57 11.77 -25.21 9.01
N GLY A 58 10.68 -24.75 8.38
CA GLY A 58 9.66 -23.88 8.98
C GLY A 58 9.96 -22.38 8.88
N VAL A 59 11.02 -21.99 8.18
CA VAL A 59 11.39 -20.61 7.82
C VAL A 59 10.90 -20.36 6.40
N TYR A 60 10.03 -19.37 6.19
CA TYR A 60 9.36 -19.21 4.90
C TYR A 60 10.03 -18.14 4.07
N ALA A 61 10.22 -18.41 2.78
CA ALA A 61 10.83 -17.55 1.79
C ALA A 61 12.18 -16.98 2.31
N GLU A 62 13.07 -17.86 2.74
CA GLU A 62 14.39 -17.52 3.29
C GLU A 62 15.39 -17.17 2.18
N TRP A 63 15.45 -15.88 1.85
CA TRP A 63 16.37 -15.36 0.86
C TRP A 63 17.30 -14.35 1.54
N ILE A 64 18.60 -14.64 1.54
CA ILE A 64 19.63 -13.82 2.19
C ILE A 64 20.58 -13.27 1.12
N GLU A 65 20.87 -11.97 1.18
CA GLU A 65 21.70 -11.28 0.20
C GLU A 65 23.05 -11.99 0.05
N PHE A 66 23.51 -12.12 -1.21
CA PHE A 66 24.76 -12.80 -1.56
C PHE A 66 24.85 -14.28 -1.15
N SER A 67 23.74 -14.89 -0.74
CA SER A 67 23.62 -16.32 -0.49
C SER A 67 22.63 -16.93 -1.50
N PRO A 68 22.78 -18.22 -1.86
CA PRO A 68 21.73 -18.91 -2.59
C PRO A 68 20.41 -18.84 -1.80
N ALA A 69 19.31 -18.55 -2.49
CA ALA A 69 17.97 -18.68 -1.91
C ALA A 69 17.78 -20.12 -1.39
N GLN A 70 17.33 -20.26 -0.14
CA GLN A 70 17.09 -21.57 0.46
C GLN A 70 15.72 -22.10 0.04
N ASP A 71 14.75 -21.20 -0.07
CA ASP A 71 13.43 -21.47 -0.63
C ASP A 71 13.30 -21.09 -2.11
N VAL A 72 12.57 -21.90 -2.86
CA VAL A 72 12.18 -21.58 -4.24
C VAL A 72 10.72 -21.13 -4.23
N VAL A 73 10.48 -19.88 -4.60
CA VAL A 73 9.14 -19.28 -4.70
C VAL A 73 9.06 -18.52 -6.01
N ASP A 74 7.97 -18.69 -6.78
CA ASP A 74 7.80 -17.97 -8.05
C ASP A 74 7.03 -16.64 -7.92
N PHE A 75 6.35 -16.45 -6.79
CA PHE A 75 5.54 -15.29 -6.41
C PHE A 75 4.35 -14.99 -7.33
N TYR A 76 4.00 -15.86 -8.27
CA TYR A 76 2.83 -15.63 -9.13
C TYR A 76 1.56 -15.84 -8.29
N PRO A 77 0.66 -14.84 -8.19
CA PRO A 77 -0.62 -15.04 -7.52
C PRO A 77 -1.61 -15.76 -8.44
N GLU A 78 -2.10 -16.93 -8.02
CA GLU A 78 -3.22 -17.65 -8.65
C GLU A 78 -4.57 -17.22 -8.08
N VAL A 79 -4.60 -16.76 -6.83
CA VAL A 79 -5.81 -16.35 -6.12
C VAL A 79 -5.71 -14.90 -5.71
N TYR A 80 -6.75 -14.14 -6.04
CA TYR A 80 -6.91 -12.76 -5.60
C TYR A 80 -7.18 -12.70 -4.10
N VAL A 81 -6.21 -12.17 -3.35
CA VAL A 81 -6.27 -12.02 -1.89
C VAL A 81 -6.21 -10.55 -1.49
N SER A 82 -7.05 -10.19 -0.52
CA SER A 82 -7.07 -8.88 0.10
C SER A 82 -7.55 -9.00 1.55
N ARG A 83 -7.17 -8.05 2.40
CA ARG A 83 -7.51 -8.04 3.82
C ARG A 83 -8.50 -6.95 4.19
N ILE A 84 -9.54 -7.29 4.94
CA ILE A 84 -10.34 -6.34 5.72
C ILE A 84 -10.01 -6.55 7.20
N PRO A 85 -9.07 -5.78 7.78
CA PRO A 85 -8.52 -6.05 9.12
C PRO A 85 -9.43 -5.52 10.24
N ALA A 86 -10.70 -5.91 10.22
CA ALA A 86 -11.67 -5.55 11.25
C ALA A 86 -11.47 -6.38 12.53
N VAL A 87 -11.41 -5.72 13.68
CA VAL A 87 -11.24 -6.39 15.00
C VAL A 87 -12.48 -6.27 15.88
N THR A 88 -13.50 -5.53 15.43
CA THR A 88 -14.80 -5.43 16.10
C THR A 88 -15.98 -5.65 15.15
N VAL A 89 -17.12 -6.09 15.69
CA VAL A 89 -18.38 -6.20 14.92
C VAL A 89 -18.81 -4.86 14.30
N ARG A 90 -18.49 -3.73 14.96
CA ARG A 90 -18.81 -2.39 14.44
C ARG A 90 -18.00 -2.06 13.19
N GLU A 91 -16.72 -2.39 13.20
CA GLU A 91 -15.82 -2.24 12.07
C GLU A 91 -16.26 -3.10 10.88
N VAL A 92 -16.58 -4.38 11.11
CA VAL A 92 -17.13 -5.28 10.08
C VAL A 92 -18.39 -4.68 9.45
N LYS A 93 -19.37 -4.27 10.27
CA LYS A 93 -20.61 -3.64 9.77
C LYS A 93 -20.35 -2.38 8.97
N SER A 94 -19.33 -1.60 9.33
CA SER A 94 -18.99 -0.37 8.63
C SER A 94 -18.33 -0.66 7.29
N ALA A 95 -17.36 -1.58 7.24
CA ALA A 95 -16.71 -2.01 6.00
C ALA A 95 -17.74 -2.59 5.01
N VAL A 96 -18.56 -3.55 5.45
CA VAL A 96 -19.62 -4.17 4.62
C VAL A 96 -20.60 -3.12 4.10
N LYS A 97 -21.03 -2.18 4.95
CA LYS A 97 -21.92 -1.10 4.51
C LYS A 97 -21.26 -0.22 3.44
N LYS A 98 -19.98 0.11 3.57
CA LYS A 98 -19.23 0.90 2.58
C LYS A 98 -19.18 0.16 1.24
N ILE A 99 -18.85 -1.13 1.24
CA ILE A 99 -18.80 -1.98 0.05
C ILE A 99 -20.16 -2.00 -0.66
N ILE A 100 -21.22 -2.40 0.04
CA ILE A 100 -22.59 -2.45 -0.53
C ILE A 100 -23.00 -1.08 -1.08
N THR A 101 -22.70 0.01 -0.37
CA THR A 101 -23.07 1.36 -0.83
C THR A 101 -22.29 1.75 -2.08
N TYR A 102 -20.98 1.50 -2.10
CA TYR A 102 -20.10 1.83 -3.22
C TYR A 102 -20.51 1.05 -4.48
N GLU A 103 -20.79 -0.24 -4.35
CA GLU A 103 -21.09 -1.13 -5.47
C GLU A 103 -22.55 -1.07 -5.94
N SER A 104 -23.46 -0.46 -5.16
CA SER A 104 -24.88 -0.34 -5.52
C SER A 104 -25.20 0.61 -6.67
N THR A 105 -24.22 1.37 -7.15
CA THR A 105 -24.35 2.27 -8.29
C THR A 105 -23.12 2.17 -9.19
N GLY A 106 -23.23 2.65 -10.43
CA GLY A 106 -22.10 2.65 -11.36
C GLY A 106 -21.22 3.91 -11.24
N PRO A 107 -20.10 3.95 -11.98
CA PRO A 107 -19.23 5.12 -12.09
C PRO A 107 -19.95 6.41 -12.50
N THR A 108 -20.92 6.32 -13.40
CA THR A 108 -21.69 7.47 -13.93
C THR A 108 -22.54 8.16 -12.87
N ASP A 109 -22.94 7.45 -11.81
CA ASP A 109 -23.71 8.01 -10.70
C ASP A 109 -22.81 8.68 -9.64
N LYS A 110 -21.48 8.61 -9.83
CA LYS A 110 -20.47 9.09 -8.89
C LYS A 110 -19.67 10.22 -9.53
N SER A 111 -20.17 11.45 -9.45
CA SER A 111 -19.50 12.64 -10.02
C SER A 111 -18.09 12.91 -9.48
N TRP A 112 -17.68 12.25 -8.40
CA TRP A 112 -16.36 12.35 -7.77
C TRP A 112 -15.39 11.25 -8.25
N TYR A 113 -15.88 10.22 -8.94
CA TYR A 113 -15.07 9.07 -9.36
C TYR A 113 -14.02 9.44 -10.41
N THR A 114 -14.30 10.44 -11.25
CA THR A 114 -13.36 10.92 -12.27
C THR A 114 -12.28 11.86 -11.74
N ASN A 115 -12.20 12.07 -10.42
CA ASN A 115 -11.07 12.77 -9.80
C ASN A 115 -10.00 11.75 -9.41
N PHE A 116 -8.81 11.93 -9.96
CA PHE A 116 -7.58 11.27 -9.54
C PHE A 116 -6.77 12.26 -8.70
N VAL A 117 -6.41 11.90 -7.48
CA VAL A 117 -5.58 12.76 -6.62
C VAL A 117 -4.16 12.20 -6.58
N GLY A 118 -3.18 12.97 -7.04
CA GLY A 118 -1.77 12.67 -6.78
C GLY A 118 -1.26 13.47 -5.59
N VAL A 119 -0.65 12.82 -4.62
CA VAL A 119 -0.04 13.45 -3.43
C VAL A 119 1.44 13.11 -3.42
N ALA A 120 2.28 14.07 -3.79
CA ALA A 120 3.68 13.77 -4.04
C ALA A 120 4.60 14.97 -3.92
N GLY A 121 5.88 14.68 -3.79
CA GLY A 121 6.96 15.66 -3.80
C GLY A 121 8.25 15.02 -4.29
N LYS A 122 9.38 15.45 -3.71
CA LYS A 122 10.67 14.81 -3.94
C LYS A 122 10.86 13.67 -2.96
N THR A 123 10.72 12.44 -3.45
CA THR A 123 10.96 11.22 -2.67
C THR A 123 12.46 11.01 -2.51
N PHE A 124 13.19 10.89 -3.62
CA PHE A 124 14.65 10.79 -3.67
C PHE A 124 15.23 12.01 -4.38
N GLU A 125 14.77 12.28 -5.61
CA GLU A 125 15.41 13.28 -6.46
C GLU A 125 14.51 13.88 -7.56
N PHE A 126 15.11 14.62 -8.49
CA PHE A 126 14.43 15.07 -9.71
C PHE A 126 14.61 14.06 -10.82
N PHE A 127 13.53 13.72 -11.49
CA PHE A 127 13.53 12.92 -12.70
C PHE A 127 12.81 13.68 -13.82
N GLU A 128 13.41 13.76 -15.00
CA GLU A 128 12.89 14.51 -16.16
C GLU A 128 12.41 15.94 -15.84
N GLY A 129 13.12 16.63 -14.94
CA GLY A 129 12.87 18.03 -14.61
C GLY A 129 11.72 18.29 -13.61
N LYS A 130 11.18 17.25 -12.99
CA LYS A 130 10.22 17.35 -11.87
C LYS A 130 10.63 16.44 -10.71
N PRO A 131 10.09 16.64 -9.50
CA PRO A 131 10.26 15.67 -8.42
C PRO A 131 9.77 14.28 -8.85
N ASP A 132 10.55 13.25 -8.56
CA ASP A 132 10.28 11.84 -8.87
C ASP A 132 8.91 11.35 -8.42
N GLY A 133 8.45 11.70 -7.21
CA GLY A 133 7.10 11.32 -6.76
C GLY A 133 6.00 11.99 -7.59
N GLU A 134 6.18 13.26 -7.99
CA GLU A 134 5.23 13.96 -8.86
C GLU A 134 5.23 13.35 -10.27
N TYR A 135 6.37 12.85 -10.74
CA TYR A 135 6.48 12.07 -11.98
C TYR A 135 5.67 10.77 -11.90
N LEU A 136 5.80 10.01 -10.82
CA LEU A 136 5.07 8.74 -10.63
C LEU A 136 3.55 8.95 -10.62
N CYS A 137 3.06 9.91 -9.83
CA CYS A 137 1.64 10.26 -9.82
C CYS A 137 1.10 10.67 -11.21
N ASP A 138 1.89 11.39 -12.02
CA ASP A 138 1.51 11.76 -13.38
C ASP A 138 1.40 10.53 -14.30
N ILE A 139 2.33 9.56 -14.16
CA ILE A 139 2.27 8.28 -14.90
C ILE A 139 1.05 7.47 -14.49
N SER A 140 0.81 7.28 -13.19
CA SER A 140 -0.36 6.59 -12.64
C SER A 140 -1.69 7.19 -13.14
N TYR A 141 -1.78 8.53 -13.15
CA TYR A 141 -2.92 9.24 -13.71
C TYR A 141 -3.09 8.95 -15.21
N ASN A 142 -2.02 9.03 -16.00
CA ASN A 142 -2.07 8.79 -17.44
C ASN A 142 -2.48 7.36 -17.78
N TYR A 143 -1.99 6.37 -17.04
CA TYR A 143 -2.45 4.98 -17.21
C TYR A 143 -3.92 4.81 -16.87
N THR A 144 -4.37 5.35 -15.73
CA THR A 144 -5.79 5.28 -15.34
C THR A 144 -6.70 5.95 -16.37
N LYS A 145 -6.23 7.04 -17.00
CA LYS A 145 -6.97 7.78 -18.03
C LYS A 145 -7.26 6.95 -19.29
N ASN A 146 -6.48 5.91 -19.57
CA ASN A 146 -6.76 5.00 -20.69
C ASN A 146 -8.08 4.25 -20.50
N ALA A 147 -8.44 3.90 -19.25
CA ALA A 147 -9.72 3.28 -18.91
C ALA A 147 -10.83 4.31 -18.62
N ILE A 148 -10.45 5.51 -18.15
CA ILE A 148 -11.38 6.57 -17.78
C ILE A 148 -11.01 7.85 -18.54
N PRO A 149 -11.48 8.05 -19.78
CA PRO A 149 -11.07 9.20 -20.60
C PRO A 149 -11.37 10.58 -19.99
N ASP A 150 -12.43 10.67 -19.19
CA ASP A 150 -12.87 11.89 -18.50
C ASP A 150 -12.14 12.14 -17.17
N LEU A 151 -11.13 11.33 -16.84
CA LEU A 151 -10.34 11.49 -15.62
C LEU A 151 -9.64 12.86 -15.57
N THR A 152 -9.69 13.47 -14.38
CA THR A 152 -9.06 14.74 -14.08
C THR A 152 -8.05 14.58 -12.94
N LEU A 153 -6.89 15.23 -13.09
CA LEU A 153 -5.84 15.22 -12.07
C LEU A 153 -6.05 16.38 -11.08
N VAL A 154 -6.10 16.02 -9.80
CA VAL A 154 -6.02 16.93 -8.66
C VAL A 154 -4.61 16.81 -8.09
N SER A 155 -3.70 17.67 -8.55
CA SER A 155 -2.32 17.65 -8.09
C SER A 155 -2.20 18.28 -6.69
N CYS A 156 -1.80 17.47 -5.72
CA CYS A 156 -1.42 17.88 -4.38
C CYS A 156 0.10 17.77 -4.27
N TYR A 157 0.79 18.59 -5.07
CA TYR A 157 2.22 18.49 -5.37
C TYR A 157 3.05 19.54 -4.63
N THR A 158 4.32 19.25 -4.35
CA THR A 158 5.21 20.21 -3.69
C THR A 158 5.51 21.42 -4.56
N THR A 159 5.58 21.25 -5.88
CA THR A 159 5.78 22.32 -6.86
C THR A 159 4.64 23.34 -6.87
N ASN A 160 3.47 23.01 -6.31
CA ASN A 160 2.34 23.93 -6.19
C ASN A 160 2.53 25.02 -5.12
N ARG A 161 3.55 24.90 -4.24
CA ARG A 161 3.76 25.78 -3.08
C ARG A 161 3.71 27.27 -3.45
N ASP A 162 4.37 27.63 -4.54
CA ASP A 162 4.61 29.03 -4.90
C ASP A 162 3.62 29.54 -5.97
N ILE A 163 2.74 28.67 -6.49
CA ILE A 163 1.74 28.99 -7.52
C ILE A 163 0.29 28.91 -7.02
N GLY A 164 0.08 28.63 -5.73
CA GLY A 164 -1.23 28.68 -5.07
C GLY A 164 -2.11 27.42 -5.25
N GLY A 165 -1.50 26.28 -5.59
CA GLY A 165 -2.18 24.98 -5.67
C GLY A 165 -2.16 24.22 -4.34
N ARG A 166 -2.66 22.98 -4.35
CA ARG A 166 -2.61 22.09 -3.17
C ARG A 166 -1.21 21.53 -2.99
N THR A 167 -0.74 21.46 -1.76
CA THR A 167 0.58 20.92 -1.41
C THR A 167 0.46 19.72 -0.46
N PRO A 168 1.47 18.83 -0.34
CA PRO A 168 1.44 17.64 0.54
C PRO A 168 1.42 17.92 2.06
N VAL A 169 0.80 19.01 2.50
CA VAL A 169 0.54 19.29 3.91
C VAL A 169 -0.81 18.71 4.32
N SER A 170 -0.99 18.37 5.61
CA SER A 170 -2.18 17.63 6.07
C SER A 170 -3.50 18.31 5.69
N LYS A 171 -3.55 19.65 5.70
CA LYS A 171 -4.76 20.43 5.35
C LYS A 171 -5.20 20.19 3.90
N ASP A 172 -4.25 20.20 2.98
CA ASP A 172 -4.51 20.12 1.54
C ASP A 172 -4.75 18.67 1.11
N ILE A 173 -4.06 17.71 1.74
CA ILE A 173 -4.36 16.27 1.61
C ILE A 173 -5.80 15.99 2.07
N LEU A 174 -6.19 16.48 3.26
CA LEU A 174 -7.57 16.37 3.75
C LEU A 174 -8.58 17.00 2.78
N LYS A 175 -8.25 18.17 2.22
CA LYS A 175 -9.09 18.82 1.22
C LYS A 175 -9.26 17.94 -0.02
N SER A 176 -8.19 17.31 -0.51
CA SER A 176 -8.24 16.41 -1.66
C SER A 176 -9.10 15.19 -1.44
N PHE A 177 -9.02 14.56 -0.27
CA PHE A 177 -9.93 13.48 0.09
C PHE A 177 -11.39 13.95 0.18
N ASN A 178 -11.63 15.06 0.87
CA ASN A 178 -12.99 15.52 1.21
C ASN A 178 -13.80 16.04 0.02
N ASP A 179 -13.13 16.57 -1.00
CA ASP A 179 -13.78 16.94 -2.26
C ASP A 179 -14.30 15.67 -3.01
N GLY A 180 -13.62 14.53 -2.80
CA GLY A 180 -13.98 13.20 -3.30
C GLY A 180 -13.15 12.78 -4.51
N ALA A 181 -12.74 11.51 -4.54
CA ALA A 181 -11.89 10.94 -5.58
C ALA A 181 -12.24 9.48 -5.86
N GLY A 182 -12.06 9.04 -7.11
CA GLY A 182 -12.09 7.62 -7.45
C GLY A 182 -10.78 6.93 -7.06
N PHE A 183 -9.66 7.64 -7.27
CA PHE A 183 -8.32 7.15 -7.00
C PHE A 183 -7.49 8.22 -6.28
N VAL A 184 -6.66 7.77 -5.35
CA VAL A 184 -5.64 8.59 -4.71
C VAL A 184 -4.33 7.84 -4.77
N ASP A 185 -3.27 8.53 -5.17
CA ASP A 185 -1.92 8.00 -5.28
C ASP A 185 -0.99 8.84 -4.39
N PHE A 186 -0.22 8.17 -3.55
CA PHE A 186 0.73 8.78 -2.63
C PHE A 186 2.12 8.30 -2.97
N GLU A 187 3.03 9.22 -3.30
CA GLU A 187 4.41 8.87 -3.70
C GLU A 187 5.42 9.62 -2.83
N GLY A 188 6.06 8.89 -1.91
CA GLY A 188 6.88 9.49 -0.85
C GLY A 188 7.41 8.51 0.18
N HIS A 189 7.58 8.99 1.41
CA HIS A 189 8.13 8.25 2.55
C HIS A 189 7.04 7.88 3.55
N GLY A 190 7.27 6.79 4.28
CA GLY A 190 6.28 6.22 5.17
C GLY A 190 6.84 5.65 6.47
N ASN A 191 5.93 5.45 7.41
CA ASN A 191 6.03 4.47 8.48
C ASN A 191 4.57 4.03 8.82
N PRO A 192 4.33 3.11 9.76
CA PRO A 192 2.96 2.66 10.04
C PRO A 192 2.01 3.75 10.51
N TYR A 193 2.52 4.88 11.02
CA TYR A 193 1.74 6.00 11.55
C TYR A 193 1.46 7.10 10.51
N SER A 194 2.41 7.37 9.62
CA SER A 194 2.40 8.57 8.78
C SER A 194 2.97 8.35 7.40
N TRP A 195 2.55 9.20 6.49
CA TRP A 195 3.13 9.39 5.17
C TRP A 195 3.62 10.84 5.02
N ASN A 196 4.74 11.07 4.34
CA ASN A 196 5.32 12.39 4.14
C ASN A 196 6.20 12.45 2.88
N THR A 197 6.54 13.65 2.44
CA THR A 197 7.49 13.88 1.33
C THR A 197 8.34 15.13 1.59
N ILE A 198 9.46 15.25 0.89
CA ILE A 198 10.33 16.44 0.90
C ILE A 198 9.81 17.47 -0.10
N TRP A 199 9.91 18.76 0.26
CA TRP A 199 9.64 19.85 -0.68
C TRP A 199 10.53 19.73 -1.93
N PHE A 200 10.03 20.13 -3.11
CA PHE A 200 10.79 20.05 -4.36
C PHE A 200 12.20 20.66 -4.25
N ASP A 201 12.35 21.82 -3.60
CA ASP A 201 13.62 22.50 -3.36
C ASP A 201 14.32 22.12 -2.06
N GLY A 202 13.82 21.11 -1.35
CA GLY A 202 14.29 20.69 -0.03
C GLY A 202 15.33 19.58 -0.06
N GLU A 203 15.98 19.32 1.07
CA GLU A 203 16.92 18.22 1.27
C GLU A 203 16.34 17.18 2.24
N TYR A 204 16.49 15.89 1.90
CA TYR A 204 16.22 14.79 2.82
C TYR A 204 17.35 14.69 3.87
N PRO A 205 17.06 14.42 5.15
CA PRO A 205 15.76 14.25 5.81
C PRO A 205 15.29 15.51 6.56
N VAL A 206 15.53 16.72 6.02
CA VAL A 206 15.32 17.98 6.76
C VAL A 206 14.03 18.67 6.34
N ASN A 207 13.81 18.85 5.04
CA ASN A 207 12.78 19.75 4.51
C ASN A 207 11.45 19.04 4.24
N TRP A 208 10.94 18.33 5.23
CA TRP A 208 9.65 17.65 5.18
C TRP A 208 8.48 18.63 5.00
N THR A 209 7.48 18.22 4.21
CA THR A 209 6.22 18.98 4.04
C THR A 209 5.34 18.92 5.29
N GLY A 210 5.44 17.83 6.06
CA GLY A 210 4.63 17.56 7.24
C GLY A 210 3.50 16.55 6.98
N GLY A 211 3.22 16.25 5.72
CA GLY A 211 2.50 15.05 5.29
C GLY A 211 1.13 14.83 5.94
N PHE A 212 0.81 13.55 6.15
CA PHE A 212 -0.47 13.09 6.68
C PHE A 212 -0.26 11.88 7.62
N ASN A 213 -1.06 11.77 8.67
CA ASN A 213 -0.96 10.66 9.62
C ASN A 213 -2.32 10.18 10.12
N ILE A 214 -2.34 9.06 10.84
CA ILE A 214 -3.58 8.43 11.33
C ILE A 214 -4.41 9.34 12.26
N PHE A 215 -3.80 10.33 12.94
CA PHE A 215 -4.56 11.29 13.77
C PHE A 215 -5.29 12.34 12.95
N ASN A 216 -5.00 12.44 11.65
CA ASN A 216 -5.80 13.24 10.74
C ASN A 216 -7.08 12.52 10.28
N TYR A 217 -7.21 11.20 10.49
CA TYR A 217 -8.35 10.42 9.98
C TYR A 217 -9.72 10.88 10.49
N PRO A 218 -9.91 11.38 11.73
CA PRO A 218 -11.17 12.00 12.14
C PRO A 218 -11.65 13.14 11.22
N PHE A 219 -10.74 13.82 10.52
CA PHE A 219 -11.03 14.93 9.61
C PHE A 219 -11.23 14.51 8.15
N LEU A 220 -11.04 13.23 7.83
CA LEU A 220 -11.55 12.65 6.59
C LEU A 220 -13.08 12.57 6.72
N ILE A 221 -13.79 13.44 6.03
CA ILE A 221 -15.24 13.59 6.07
C ILE A 221 -15.86 13.41 4.67
N ASN A 222 -15.15 12.71 3.79
CA ASN A 222 -15.55 12.38 2.42
C ASN A 222 -16.78 11.45 2.32
N GLY A 223 -17.30 10.96 3.45
CA GLY A 223 -18.57 10.21 3.49
C GLY A 223 -18.53 8.95 2.62
N ASN A 224 -19.44 8.86 1.64
CA ASN A 224 -19.50 7.73 0.69
C ASN A 224 -18.65 7.95 -0.58
N LYS A 225 -17.87 9.04 -0.66
CA LYS A 225 -16.93 9.30 -1.75
C LYS A 225 -15.60 8.60 -1.48
N LEU A 226 -15.57 7.28 -1.66
CA LEU A 226 -14.51 6.41 -1.14
C LEU A 226 -13.52 6.05 -2.25
N PRO A 227 -12.31 6.65 -2.30
CA PRO A 227 -11.31 6.29 -3.28
C PRO A 227 -10.68 4.91 -3.02
N VAL A 228 -10.09 4.34 -4.08
CA VAL A 228 -9.00 3.37 -3.96
C VAL A 228 -7.70 4.14 -3.77
N VAL A 229 -6.90 3.77 -2.76
CA VAL A 229 -5.71 4.53 -2.33
C VAL A 229 -4.44 3.70 -2.43
N ILE A 230 -3.57 4.04 -3.38
CA ILE A 230 -2.23 3.45 -3.47
C ILE A 230 -1.28 4.28 -2.61
N VAL A 231 -0.49 3.62 -1.77
CA VAL A 231 0.39 4.28 -0.79
C VAL A 231 1.82 3.82 -0.96
N GLY A 232 2.59 4.63 -1.67
CA GLY A 232 4.04 4.55 -1.78
C GLY A 232 4.74 5.08 -0.54
N GLY A 233 5.56 4.23 0.06
CA GLY A 233 6.32 4.51 1.27
C GLY A 233 6.48 3.31 2.18
N CYS A 234 7.44 3.43 3.11
CA CYS A 234 7.79 2.35 4.02
C CYS A 234 6.69 2.05 5.04
N HIS A 235 6.42 0.76 5.27
CA HIS A 235 5.64 0.20 6.37
C HIS A 235 4.21 0.74 6.53
N ASN A 236 3.67 1.49 5.56
CA ASN A 236 2.32 2.06 5.63
C ASN A 236 1.23 0.96 5.70
N GLY A 237 1.53 -0.24 5.20
CA GLY A 237 0.71 -1.44 5.26
C GLY A 237 1.04 -2.39 6.41
N MET A 238 1.90 -2.05 7.39
CA MET A 238 2.30 -2.96 8.47
C MET A 238 1.15 -3.32 9.42
N TYR A 239 0.33 -4.31 9.05
CA TYR A 239 -0.95 -4.59 9.70
C TYR A 239 -0.86 -5.40 11.01
N ASN A 240 0.34 -5.71 11.50
CA ASN A 240 0.59 -6.27 12.85
C ASN A 240 0.84 -5.22 13.94
N VAL A 241 0.72 -3.92 13.64
CA VAL A 241 0.83 -2.88 14.66
C VAL A 241 -0.36 -2.89 15.62
N SER A 242 -0.08 -2.62 16.90
CA SER A 242 -1.12 -2.36 17.91
C SER A 242 -0.58 -1.51 19.05
N MET A 243 -1.47 -0.78 19.75
CA MET A 243 -1.08 0.31 20.65
C MET A 243 -0.02 -0.04 21.69
N ILE A 244 -0.08 -1.24 22.30
CA ILE A 244 0.84 -1.62 23.39
C ILE A 244 2.22 -2.00 22.83
N PRO A 245 2.36 -2.98 21.91
CA PRO A 245 3.64 -3.28 21.27
C PRO A 245 4.33 -2.04 20.69
N THR A 246 3.60 -1.19 19.98
CA THR A 246 4.20 -0.01 19.33
C THR A 246 4.60 1.08 20.34
N LEU A 247 3.87 1.23 21.46
CA LEU A 247 4.26 2.13 22.57
C LEU A 247 5.54 1.66 23.26
N LEU A 248 5.75 0.34 23.32
CA LEU A 248 6.92 -0.31 23.91
C LEU A 248 8.10 -0.39 22.94
N ASP A 249 7.88 -0.17 21.64
CA ASP A 249 8.87 -0.10 20.57
C ASP A 249 9.71 1.19 20.63
N ARG A 250 10.38 1.41 21.78
CA ARG A 250 11.25 2.58 22.03
C ARG A 250 12.73 2.29 21.81
N ASN A 251 13.11 1.01 21.89
CA ASN A 251 14.47 0.53 21.75
C ASN A 251 14.46 -0.66 20.78
N HIS A 252 15.10 -0.49 19.63
CA HIS A 252 15.07 -1.39 18.46
C HIS A 252 15.74 -2.77 18.64
N SER A 253 15.81 -3.31 19.87
CA SER A 253 16.65 -4.46 20.20
C SER A 253 15.93 -5.80 20.30
N LYS A 254 14.60 -5.87 20.15
CA LYS A 254 13.84 -7.14 20.29
C LYS A 254 12.67 -7.37 19.33
N THR A 255 11.95 -6.32 18.94
CA THR A 255 10.83 -6.35 17.98
C THR A 255 10.79 -4.97 17.33
N ARG A 256 10.78 -4.89 16.01
CA ARG A 256 10.75 -3.60 15.28
C ARG A 256 9.38 -3.43 14.64
N TYR A 257 8.59 -2.53 15.21
CA TYR A 257 7.32 -2.12 14.62
C TYR A 257 7.48 -0.81 13.83
N PHE A 258 8.67 -0.22 13.79
CA PHE A 258 8.97 1.03 13.07
C PHE A 258 8.02 2.18 13.49
N CYS A 259 7.59 2.12 14.75
CA CYS A 259 6.60 3.01 15.33
C CYS A 259 7.20 4.01 16.33
N TYR A 260 8.46 3.81 16.70
CA TYR A 260 9.27 4.73 17.52
C TYR A 260 8.60 5.14 18.84
N GLY A 261 7.91 4.19 19.49
CA GLY A 261 7.24 4.41 20.77
C GLY A 261 5.87 5.09 20.68
N LEU A 262 5.31 5.29 19.48
CA LEU A 262 3.97 5.83 19.31
C LEU A 262 2.90 4.73 19.50
N PRO A 263 1.81 4.98 20.24
CA PRO A 263 0.74 4.01 20.44
C PRO A 263 -0.20 3.97 19.22
N ILE A 264 0.14 3.16 18.23
CA ILE A 264 -0.52 3.09 16.93
C ILE A 264 -1.49 1.89 16.94
N PRO A 265 -2.82 2.12 16.85
CA PRO A 265 -3.80 1.04 16.90
C PRO A 265 -3.98 0.32 15.57
N VAL A 266 -3.59 0.95 14.47
CA VAL A 266 -3.78 0.47 13.08
C VAL A 266 -2.74 1.16 12.19
N CYS A 267 -2.22 0.46 11.19
CA CYS A 267 -1.33 1.07 10.21
C CYS A 267 -2.09 2.03 9.28
N PHE A 268 -1.35 2.87 8.57
CA PHE A 268 -1.88 3.88 7.68
C PHE A 268 -2.88 3.31 6.66
N SER A 269 -2.46 2.37 5.81
CA SER A 269 -3.29 1.86 4.72
C SER A 269 -4.53 1.11 5.22
N ALA A 270 -4.39 0.27 6.24
CA ALA A 270 -5.53 -0.41 6.86
C ALA A 270 -6.50 0.59 7.52
N GLY A 271 -6.00 1.62 8.19
CA GLY A 271 -6.83 2.60 8.88
C GLY A 271 -7.66 3.47 7.93
N LEU A 272 -7.20 3.72 6.70
CA LEU A 272 -8.00 4.35 5.64
C LEU A 272 -9.25 3.51 5.31
N VAL A 273 -9.09 2.19 5.13
CA VAL A 273 -10.19 1.26 4.84
C VAL A 273 -11.07 1.03 6.06
N MET A 274 -10.50 1.01 7.27
CA MET A 274 -11.27 0.75 8.50
C MET A 274 -12.01 1.97 9.05
N LYS A 275 -11.73 3.17 8.54
CA LYS A 275 -12.47 4.37 8.90
C LYS A 275 -13.96 4.22 8.56
N THR A 276 -14.81 4.40 9.56
CA THR A 276 -16.24 4.08 9.50
C THR A 276 -17.11 5.05 8.71
N SER A 277 -16.74 6.33 8.68
CA SER A 277 -17.48 7.41 8.00
C SER A 277 -16.53 8.21 7.11
N GLY A 278 -16.22 7.69 5.91
CA GLY A 278 -15.21 8.21 5.00
C GLY A 278 -14.01 7.27 4.86
N GLY A 279 -12.85 7.83 4.55
CA GLY A 279 -11.63 7.06 4.28
C GLY A 279 -11.62 6.50 2.87
N ALA A 280 -11.18 5.26 2.71
CA ALA A 280 -11.04 4.57 1.43
C ALA A 280 -12.02 3.39 1.29
N ILE A 281 -12.22 2.90 0.07
CA ILE A 281 -12.91 1.63 -0.21
C ILE A 281 -11.91 0.46 -0.35
N GLY A 282 -10.69 0.76 -0.80
CA GLY A 282 -9.56 -0.15 -0.84
C GLY A 282 -8.25 0.64 -0.74
N SER A 283 -7.17 0.01 -0.31
CA SER A 283 -5.86 0.65 -0.21
C SER A 283 -4.73 -0.37 -0.31
N THR A 284 -3.56 0.04 -0.78
CA THR A 284 -2.32 -0.73 -0.69
C THR A 284 -1.33 -0.09 0.27
N GLY A 285 -0.26 -0.81 0.61
CA GLY A 285 0.93 -0.25 1.25
C GLY A 285 1.94 -1.32 1.63
N CYS A 286 3.21 -0.94 1.69
CA CYS A 286 4.28 -1.85 2.06
C CYS A 286 4.17 -2.26 3.54
N THR A 287 4.30 -3.55 3.84
CA THR A 287 4.42 -4.08 5.21
C THR A 287 5.85 -4.04 5.73
N GLY A 288 6.81 -3.87 4.81
CA GLY A 288 8.24 -3.64 5.03
C GLY A 288 8.68 -2.31 4.44
N TYR A 289 9.97 -2.16 4.13
CA TYR A 289 10.47 -1.01 3.38
C TYR A 289 9.82 -0.86 2.00
N GLY A 290 9.41 0.36 1.67
CA GLY A 290 9.14 0.76 0.29
C GLY A 290 10.46 1.19 -0.34
N MET A 291 10.83 0.60 -1.47
CA MET A 291 12.13 0.77 -2.10
C MET A 291 12.01 1.31 -3.52
N GLY A 292 13.06 1.97 -3.97
CA GLY A 292 13.24 2.45 -5.33
C GLY A 292 14.72 2.71 -5.60
N TYR A 293 15.11 2.70 -6.88
CA TYR A 293 16.46 3.03 -7.32
C TYR A 293 16.59 4.54 -7.54
N GLU A 294 17.66 5.13 -7.00
CA GLU A 294 18.05 6.50 -7.38
C GLU A 294 18.33 6.55 -8.90
N GLY A 295 17.79 7.56 -9.56
CA GLY A 295 17.88 7.79 -11.00
C GLY A 295 16.84 7.04 -11.83
N ASP A 296 16.07 6.12 -11.23
CA ASP A 296 15.01 5.37 -11.91
C ASP A 296 13.76 5.25 -11.03
N PRO A 297 12.80 6.19 -11.14
CA PRO A 297 11.65 6.23 -10.25
C PRO A 297 10.69 5.05 -10.45
N ILE A 298 10.65 4.45 -11.65
CA ILE A 298 9.76 3.31 -11.94
C ILE A 298 10.55 2.04 -11.65
N SER A 299 10.80 1.77 -10.37
CA SER A 299 11.52 0.59 -9.93
C SER A 299 10.98 0.07 -8.60
N LEU A 300 11.20 -1.23 -8.36
CA LEU A 300 10.92 -1.88 -7.07
C LEU A 300 9.48 -1.63 -6.59
N SER A 301 9.28 -1.02 -5.41
CA SER A 301 7.94 -0.78 -4.85
C SER A 301 7.12 0.21 -5.68
N ALA A 302 7.75 1.29 -6.14
CA ALA A 302 7.09 2.30 -6.97
C ALA A 302 6.63 1.73 -8.32
N GLU A 303 7.36 0.76 -8.86
CA GLU A 303 6.92 0.07 -10.07
C GLU A 303 5.67 -0.78 -9.83
N LEU A 304 5.56 -1.51 -8.71
CA LEU A 304 4.34 -2.24 -8.37
C LEU A 304 3.13 -1.29 -8.25
N GLU A 305 3.34 -0.14 -7.62
CA GLU A 305 2.34 0.91 -7.42
C GLU A 305 1.86 1.50 -8.75
N VAL A 306 2.80 1.89 -9.63
CA VAL A 306 2.48 2.35 -10.99
C VAL A 306 1.84 1.24 -11.84
N ASN A 307 2.30 0.00 -11.70
CA ASN A 307 1.77 -1.15 -12.42
C ASN A 307 0.31 -1.41 -12.02
N PHE A 308 -0.12 -1.11 -10.79
CA PHE A 308 -1.53 -1.18 -10.41
C PHE A 308 -2.40 -0.33 -11.35
N PHE A 309 -2.01 0.93 -11.57
CA PHE A 309 -2.74 1.85 -12.43
C PHE A 309 -2.58 1.50 -13.92
N TYR A 310 -1.42 0.97 -14.32
CA TYR A 310 -1.23 0.38 -15.65
C TYR A 310 -2.28 -0.71 -15.92
N GLN A 311 -2.51 -1.62 -14.97
CA GLN A 311 -3.49 -2.70 -15.16
C GLN A 311 -4.92 -2.17 -15.27
N ILE A 312 -5.28 -1.12 -14.52
CA ILE A 312 -6.57 -0.44 -14.71
C ILE A 312 -6.68 0.07 -16.15
N GLY A 313 -5.65 0.78 -16.64
CA GLY A 313 -5.58 1.28 -18.01
C GLY A 313 -5.65 0.20 -19.10
N ASN A 314 -5.32 -1.06 -18.75
CA ASN A 314 -5.34 -2.22 -19.63
C ASN A 314 -6.51 -3.19 -19.36
N GLY A 315 -7.54 -2.73 -18.62
CA GLY A 315 -8.82 -3.42 -18.51
C GLY A 315 -9.03 -4.23 -17.23
N ALA A 316 -8.16 -4.09 -16.21
CA ALA A 316 -8.47 -4.60 -14.89
C ALA A 316 -9.64 -3.80 -14.28
N THR A 317 -10.71 -4.49 -13.89
CA THR A 317 -11.93 -3.88 -13.37
C THR A 317 -12.10 -4.06 -11.87
N ASN A 318 -11.38 -5.03 -11.27
CA ASN A 318 -11.48 -5.33 -9.84
C ASN A 318 -10.21 -5.00 -9.05
N LEU A 319 -10.39 -4.68 -7.78
CA LEU A 319 -9.31 -4.25 -6.86
C LEU A 319 -8.15 -5.26 -6.81
N ALA A 320 -8.42 -6.52 -6.47
CA ALA A 320 -7.36 -7.51 -6.34
C ALA A 320 -6.87 -8.03 -7.70
N GLN A 321 -7.68 -7.91 -8.76
CA GLN A 321 -7.23 -8.20 -10.12
C GLN A 321 -6.09 -7.24 -10.52
N ALA A 322 -6.27 -5.93 -10.36
CA ALA A 322 -5.24 -4.94 -10.69
C ALA A 322 -3.96 -5.14 -9.87
N HIS A 323 -4.08 -5.41 -8.57
CA HIS A 323 -2.95 -5.70 -7.68
C HIS A 323 -2.19 -6.97 -8.08
N SER A 324 -2.89 -8.08 -8.29
CA SER A 324 -2.26 -9.34 -8.67
C SER A 324 -1.63 -9.28 -10.07
N GLN A 325 -2.27 -8.61 -11.03
CA GLN A 325 -1.70 -8.42 -12.36
C GLN A 325 -0.52 -7.43 -12.37
N ALA A 326 -0.47 -6.48 -11.43
CA ALA A 326 0.69 -5.60 -11.27
C ALA A 326 1.93 -6.39 -10.80
N ILE A 327 1.75 -7.31 -9.85
CA ILE A 327 2.79 -8.27 -9.45
C ILE A 327 3.21 -9.15 -10.63
N GLN A 328 2.26 -9.72 -11.37
CA GLN A 328 2.57 -10.56 -12.54
C GLN A 328 3.35 -9.82 -13.63
N LYS A 329 3.03 -8.53 -13.85
CA LYS A 329 3.78 -7.68 -14.79
C LYS A 329 5.21 -7.47 -14.31
N PHE A 330 5.39 -7.10 -13.04
CA PHE A 330 6.71 -6.94 -12.44
C PHE A 330 7.55 -8.23 -12.59
N LEU A 331 6.97 -9.39 -12.25
CA LEU A 331 7.60 -10.71 -12.41
C LEU A 331 7.96 -11.08 -13.85
N ALA A 332 7.26 -10.51 -14.84
CA ALA A 332 7.50 -10.80 -16.25
C ALA A 332 8.58 -9.90 -16.87
N GLU A 333 8.86 -8.75 -16.26
CA GLU A 333 9.76 -7.73 -16.81
C GLU A 333 11.08 -7.64 -16.06
N GLU A 334 11.08 -7.97 -14.77
CA GLU A 334 12.23 -7.80 -13.89
C GLU A 334 12.95 -9.12 -13.54
N GLU A 335 14.25 -9.01 -13.26
CA GLU A 335 15.02 -10.11 -12.67
C GLU A 335 14.78 -10.16 -11.16
N ILE A 336 14.23 -11.27 -10.67
CA ILE A 336 13.79 -11.38 -9.28
C ILE A 336 14.92 -11.85 -8.38
N ASN A 337 15.62 -10.89 -7.77
CA ASN A 337 16.55 -11.14 -6.68
C ASN A 337 15.85 -10.87 -5.33
N GLN A 338 16.60 -10.89 -4.23
CA GLN A 338 16.06 -10.70 -2.88
C GLN A 338 15.33 -9.37 -2.69
N VAL A 339 15.84 -8.28 -3.27
CA VAL A 339 15.22 -6.95 -3.11
C VAL A 339 13.88 -6.89 -3.83
N GLU A 340 13.81 -7.41 -5.05
CA GLU A 340 12.58 -7.54 -5.83
C GLU A 340 11.56 -8.46 -5.14
N GLY A 341 12.00 -9.65 -4.70
CA GLY A 341 11.17 -10.59 -3.94
C GLY A 341 10.63 -9.96 -2.65
N PHE A 342 11.45 -9.17 -1.94
CA PHE A 342 11.01 -8.43 -0.76
C PHE A 342 9.94 -7.39 -1.09
N CYS A 343 10.08 -6.63 -2.19
CA CYS A 343 9.08 -5.64 -2.60
C CYS A 343 7.76 -6.30 -3.00
N ILE A 344 7.80 -7.40 -3.77
CA ILE A 344 6.62 -8.17 -4.15
C ILE A 344 5.88 -8.70 -2.92
N THR A 345 6.62 -9.30 -1.99
CA THR A 345 6.04 -9.96 -0.83
C THR A 345 5.50 -8.98 0.21
N ASN A 346 6.05 -7.76 0.28
CA ASN A 346 5.65 -6.78 1.28
C ASN A 346 4.46 -5.89 0.84
N TRP A 347 4.08 -5.90 -0.43
CA TRP A 347 3.05 -5.01 -0.95
C TRP A 347 1.63 -5.51 -0.65
N ALA A 348 1.08 -5.12 0.51
CA ALA A 348 -0.20 -5.60 0.99
C ALA A 348 -1.40 -4.87 0.36
N LEU A 349 -2.50 -5.60 0.18
CA LEU A 349 -3.78 -5.10 -0.30
C LEU A 349 -4.86 -5.16 0.80
N PHE A 350 -5.57 -4.04 0.97
CA PHE A 350 -6.69 -3.90 1.90
C PHE A 350 -7.99 -3.53 1.18
N GLY A 351 -9.09 -4.18 1.56
CA GLY A 351 -10.41 -3.99 0.95
C GLY A 351 -11.06 -5.30 0.54
N ASP A 352 -12.19 -5.21 -0.16
CA ASP A 352 -12.84 -6.38 -0.76
C ASP A 352 -12.07 -6.78 -2.04
N PRO A 353 -11.53 -8.01 -2.14
CA PRO A 353 -10.77 -8.42 -3.32
C PRO A 353 -11.62 -8.40 -4.59
N SER A 354 -12.93 -8.61 -4.48
CA SER A 354 -13.87 -8.62 -5.60
C SER A 354 -14.42 -7.23 -5.98
N LEU A 355 -14.02 -6.19 -5.25
CA LEU A 355 -14.53 -4.83 -5.46
C LEU A 355 -14.37 -4.38 -6.91
N GLU A 356 -15.47 -4.06 -7.57
CA GLU A 356 -15.48 -3.45 -8.92
C GLU A 356 -15.17 -1.95 -8.83
N PHE A 357 -14.20 -1.44 -9.59
CA PHE A 357 -13.85 -0.03 -9.59
C PHE A 357 -15.03 0.85 -10.05
N GLY A 358 -15.45 1.77 -9.19
CA GLY A 358 -16.59 2.64 -9.41
C GLY A 358 -17.97 1.97 -9.23
N GLY A 359 -18.02 0.67 -8.91
CA GLY A 359 -19.24 -0.09 -8.63
C GLY A 359 -20.00 -0.57 -9.89
N TYR A 360 -21.13 -1.24 -9.70
CA TYR A 360 -21.88 -1.85 -10.79
C TYR A 360 -22.93 -0.89 -11.36
N SER A 361 -22.92 -0.69 -12.67
CA SER A 361 -24.04 -0.08 -13.38
C SER A 361 -25.29 -0.96 -13.22
N SER A 362 -26.42 -0.33 -12.90
CA SER A 362 -27.73 -0.99 -12.76
C SER A 362 -28.30 -1.48 -14.09
#